data_AF-A0A381ZF52-F1
#
_entry.id   AF-A0A381ZF52-F1
#
_cell.length_a   1.000
_cell.length_b   1.000
_cell.length_c   1.000
_cell.angle_alpha   90.00
_cell.angle_beta   90.00
_cell.angle_gamma   90.00
#
_symmetry.space_group_name_H-M   'P 1'
#
loop_
_entity.id
_entity.type
_entity.pdbx_description
1 polymer ?
#
loop_
_entity_poly.entity_id
_entity_poly.type
_entity_poly.pdbx_seq_one_letter_code
_entity_poly.pdbx_strand_id
1 'polypeptide(L)' 'MGKQIQTDDPRFVRDIESRALLNTDHNALQQHRQERAYFENQRRDINIMKDQIKHLTKVTEEMLEIKTLLRNFQ' A
#
# COMPACT_ATOMS: atom_id res chain seq x y z
N MET A 1 -32.95 -3.84 12.31
CA MET A 1 -32.10 -4.76 11.54
C MET A 1 -32.94 -5.29 10.39
N GLY A 2 -32.57 -5.00 9.14
CA GLY A 2 -33.27 -5.50 7.96
C GLY A 2 -33.26 -7.03 7.93
N LYS A 3 -34.34 -7.63 7.43
CA LYS A 3 -34.43 -9.09 7.29
C LYS A 3 -33.42 -9.54 6.22
N GLN A 4 -32.61 -10.53 6.55
CA GLN A 4 -31.61 -11.13 5.67
C GLN A 4 -31.98 -12.59 5.39
N ILE A 5 -31.79 -13.07 4.17
CA ILE A 5 -32.09 -14.45 3.75
C ILE A 5 -30.79 -15.12 3.30
N GLN A 6 -30.52 -16.30 3.85
CA GLN A 6 -29.41 -17.15 3.41
C GLN A 6 -29.64 -17.59 1.96
N THR A 7 -28.66 -17.38 1.08
CA THR A 7 -28.72 -17.94 -0.29
C THR A 7 -28.36 -19.42 -0.31
N ASP A 8 -28.55 -20.09 -1.45
CA ASP A 8 -28.22 -21.50 -1.64
C ASP A 8 -26.75 -21.84 -1.27
N ASP A 9 -25.84 -20.88 -1.40
CA ASP A 9 -24.49 -20.95 -0.85
C ASP A 9 -24.43 -20.34 0.58
N PRO A 10 -23.99 -21.12 1.59
CA PRO A 10 -23.84 -20.67 2.99
C PRO A 10 -22.93 -19.45 3.19
N ARG A 11 -22.02 -19.19 2.25
CA ARG A 11 -21.07 -18.07 2.34
C ARG A 11 -21.70 -16.72 2.04
N PHE A 12 -22.88 -16.70 1.42
CA PHE A 12 -23.54 -15.46 1.01
C PHE A 12 -24.90 -15.31 1.66
N VAL A 13 -25.18 -14.08 2.11
CA VAL A 13 -26.47 -13.70 2.66
C VAL A 13 -27.01 -12.55 1.84
N ARG A 14 -28.28 -12.65 1.44
CA ARG A 14 -28.95 -11.61 0.66
C ARG A 14 -29.75 -10.70 1.59
N ASP A 15 -29.49 -9.40 1.52
CA ASP A 15 -30.35 -8.41 2.16
C ASP A 15 -31.64 -8.24 1.35
N ILE A 16 -32.80 -8.28 2.02
CA ILE A 16 -34.10 -8.29 1.32
C ILE A 16 -34.42 -6.91 0.72
N GLU A 17 -34.09 -5.84 1.45
CA GLU A 17 -34.46 -4.48 1.07
C GLU A 17 -33.54 -3.94 -0.03
N SER A 18 -32.22 -4.06 0.13
CA SER A 18 -31.26 -3.59 -0.87
C SER A 18 -31.01 -4.59 -2.00
N ARG A 19 -31.45 -5.86 -1.85
CA ARG A 19 -31.11 -6.99 -2.72
C ARG A 19 -29.60 -7.25 -2.85
N ALA A 20 -28.76 -6.64 -2.01
CA ALA A 20 -27.31 -6.82 -2.04
C ALA A 20 -26.94 -8.24 -1.57
N LEU A 21 -25.97 -8.84 -2.25
CA LEU A 21 -25.32 -10.08 -1.81
C LEU A 21 -24.17 -9.70 -0.87
N LEU A 22 -24.29 -10.12 0.37
CA LEU A 22 -23.29 -9.88 1.42
C LEU A 22 -22.48 -11.15 1.61
N ASN A 23 -21.17 -11.05 1.42
CA ASN A 23 -20.25 -12.13 1.73
C ASN A 23 -20.07 -12.22 3.26
N THR A 24 -20.35 -13.39 3.82
CA THR A 24 -20.18 -13.71 5.25
C THR A 24 -18.86 -14.41 5.54
N ASP A 25 -18.06 -14.70 4.51
CA ASP A 25 -16.76 -15.33 4.66
C ASP A 25 -15.78 -14.39 5.37
N HIS A 26 -15.69 -14.60 6.68
CA HIS A 26 -14.79 -13.87 7.56
C HIS A 26 -13.32 -14.01 7.13
N ASN A 27 -12.93 -15.12 6.52
CA ASN A 27 -11.56 -15.33 6.06
C ASN A 27 -11.24 -14.46 4.86
N ALA A 28 -12.16 -14.37 3.88
CA ALA A 28 -12.01 -13.49 2.72
C ALA A 28 -11.89 -12.01 3.15
N LEU A 29 -12.68 -11.58 4.13
CA LEU A 29 -12.60 -10.22 4.66
C LEU A 29 -11.27 -9.95 5.37
N GLN A 30 -10.78 -10.91 6.17
CA GLN A 30 -9.46 -10.79 6.79
C GLN A 30 -8.33 -10.74 5.76
N GLN A 31 -8.36 -11.60 4.75
CA GLN A 31 -7.38 -11.61 3.67
C GLN A 31 -7.34 -10.26 2.94
N HIS A 32 -8.50 -9.72 2.54
CA HIS A 32 -8.57 -8.41 1.91
C HIS A 32 -8.01 -7.29 2.82
N ARG A 33 -8.29 -7.34 4.13
CA ARG A 33 -7.70 -6.37 5.09
C ARG A 33 -6.18 -6.50 5.17
N GLN A 34 -5.65 -7.72 5.18
CA GLN A 34 -4.21 -7.99 5.20
C GLN A 34 -3.54 -7.51 3.90
N GLU A 35 -4.14 -7.80 2.75
CA GLU A 35 -3.65 -7.33 1.44
C GLU A 35 -3.61 -5.80 1.39
N ARG A 36 -4.66 -5.11 1.86
CA ARG A 36 -4.67 -3.65 1.94
C ARG A 36 -3.54 -3.11 2.82
N ALA A 37 -3.34 -3.68 4.00
CA ALA A 37 -2.26 -3.28 4.89
C ALA A 37 -0.88 -3.53 4.24
N TYR A 38 -0.72 -4.64 3.54
CA TYR A 38 0.49 -4.97 2.79
C TYR A 38 0.79 -3.92 1.71
N PHE A 39 -0.19 -3.57 0.88
CA PHE A 39 0.01 -2.53 -0.15
C PHE A 39 0.29 -1.15 0.44
N GLU A 40 -0.35 -0.80 1.56
CA GLU A 40 -0.08 0.46 2.26
C GLU A 40 1.34 0.49 2.85
N ASN A 41 1.84 -0.64 3.38
CA ASN A 41 3.22 -0.78 3.84
C ASN A 41 4.21 -0.66 2.68
N GLN A 42 3.99 -1.38 1.58
CA GLN A 42 4.83 -1.29 0.39
C GLN A 42 4.92 0.15 -0.13
N ARG A 43 3.79 0.88 -0.14
CA ARG A 43 3.77 2.28 -0.57
C ARG A 43 4.59 3.18 0.36
N ARG A 44 4.56 2.93 1.69
CA ARG A 44 5.40 3.64 2.65
C ARG A 44 6.87 3.35 2.42
N ASP A 45 7.23 2.09 2.24
CA ASP A 45 8.62 1.68 1.99
C ASP A 45 9.16 2.32 0.70
N ILE A 46 8.36 2.37 -0.36
CA ILE A 46 8.71 3.06 -1.61
C ILE A 46 9.00 4.55 -1.37
N ASN A 47 8.21 5.22 -0.55
CA ASN A 47 8.43 6.63 -0.25
C ASN A 47 9.73 6.85 0.54
N ILE A 48 9.99 6.00 1.55
CA ILE A 48 11.24 6.05 2.32
C ILE A 48 12.45 5.83 1.40
N MET A 49 12.40 4.84 0.52
CA MET A 49 13.48 4.58 -0.43
C MET A 49 13.71 5.75 -1.39
N LYS A 50 12.65 6.41 -1.87
CA LYS A 50 12.77 7.61 -2.71
C LYS A 50 13.48 8.75 -1.97
N ASP A 51 13.14 8.98 -0.71
CA ASP A 51 13.79 10.01 0.09
C ASP A 51 15.28 9.68 0.32
N GLN A 52 15.60 8.42 0.62
CA GLN A 52 16.99 7.95 0.75
C GLN A 52 17.79 8.15 -0.54
N ILE A 53 17.22 7.79 -1.70
CA ILE A 53 17.86 8.01 -3.00
C ILE A 53 18.12 9.50 -3.23
N LYS A 54 17.16 10.37 -2.93
CA LYS A 54 17.32 11.82 -3.06
C LYS A 54 18.48 12.34 -2.21
N HIS A 55 18.61 11.85 -0.97
CA HIS A 55 19.74 12.20 -0.10
C HIS A 55 21.08 11.72 -0.68
N LEU A 56 21.14 10.48 -1.19
CA LEU A 56 22.34 9.95 -1.81
C LEU A 56 22.73 10.74 -3.06
N THR A 57 21.77 11.12 -3.90
CA THR A 57 22.03 11.96 -5.09
C THR A 57 22.65 13.30 -4.68
N LYS A 58 22.13 13.95 -3.64
CA LYS A 58 22.71 15.20 -3.12
C LYS A 58 24.16 15.02 -2.67
N VAL A 59 24.46 13.93 -1.95
CA VAL A 59 25.83 13.61 -1.54
C VAL A 59 26.74 13.40 -2.75
N THR A 60 26.26 12.73 -3.79
CA THR A 60 27.06 12.55 -5.02
C THR A 60 27.33 13.86 -5.75
N GLU A 61 26.38 14.80 -5.76
CA GLU A 61 26.56 16.14 -6.31
C GLU A 61 27.63 16.92 -5.53
N GLU A 62 27.52 16.94 -4.19
CA GLU A 62 28.50 17.60 -3.31
C GLU A 62 29.91 17.01 -3.46
N MET A 63 30.03 15.68 -3.60
CA MET A 63 31.32 15.05 -3.89
C MET A 63 31.89 15.45 -5.26
N LEU A 64 31.03 15.62 -6.27
CA LEU A 64 31.45 16.05 -7.59
C LEU A 64 31.96 17.50 -7.56
N GLU A 65 31.30 18.37 -6.81
CA GLU A 65 31.73 19.75 -6.55
C GLU A 65 33.08 19.80 -5.83
N ILE A 66 33.28 18.98 -4.79
CA ILE A 66 34.58 18.89 -4.10
C ILE A 66 35.66 18.46 -5.10
N LYS A 67 35.37 17.46 -5.95
CA LYS A 67 36.32 16.97 -6.95
C LYS A 67 36.67 18.03 -7.99
N THR A 68 35.72 18.84 -8.44
CA THR A 68 35.98 19.93 -9.39
C THR A 68 36.78 21.05 -8.73
N LEU A 69 36.44 21.44 -7.50
CA LEU A 69 37.23 22.41 -6.73
C LEU A 69 38.68 21.94 -6.59
N LEU A 70 38.91 20.70 -6.17
CA LEU A 70 40.27 20.14 -6.04
C LEU A 70 41.06 20.15 -7.36
N ARG A 71 40.41 19.96 -8.51
CA ARG A 71 41.06 20.07 -9.82
C ARG A 71 41.39 21.51 -10.21
N ASN A 72 40.56 22.47 -9.80
CA ASN A 72 40.75 23.89 -10.12
C ASN A 72 41.74 24.59 -9.18
N PHE A 73 42.10 23.97 -8.05
CA PHE A 73 43.13 24.44 -7.12
C PHE A 73 44.57 24.06 -7.54
N GLN A 74 44.73 23.41 -8.69
CA GLN A 74 46.01 23.02 -9.30
C GLN A 74 46.40 24.00 -10.40
#